data_AF-A0A950S765-F1
#
_entry.id   AF-A0A950S765-F1
#
_cell.length_a   1.000
_cell.length_b   1.000
_cell.length_c   1.000
_cell.angle_alpha   90.00
_cell.angle_beta   90.00
_cell.angle_gamma   90.00
#
_symmetry.space_group_name_H-M   'P 1'
#
loop_
_entity.id
_entity.type
_entity.pdbx_description
1 polymer ?
#
loop_
_entity_poly.entity_id
_entity_poly.type
_entity_poly.pdbx_seq_one_letter_code
_entity_poly.pdbx_strand_id
1 'polypeptide(L)'
;MTLVNSLCAEISIYQGVGEQTGVQVERSAIRGKKGLCKSMRDLAIKSRVLGDGYYYIPVELWPKTKEPVVVHKHDWTVIGSIPRTSRAEKKRPKRAHAEL
;
A
#
# COMPACT_ATOMS: atom_id res chain seq x y z
N MET A 1 -22.36 -12.20 0.41
CA MET A 1 -21.67 -13.09 1.36
C MET A 1 -20.55 -12.30 2.03
N THR A 2 -20.73 -11.93 3.29
CA THR A 2 -19.74 -11.18 4.09
C THR A 2 -18.67 -12.18 4.53
N LEU A 3 -17.45 -12.03 4.02
CA LEU A 3 -16.27 -12.79 4.45
C LEU A 3 -15.88 -12.37 5.87
N VAL A 4 -16.62 -12.86 6.87
CA VAL A 4 -16.46 -12.46 8.28
C VAL A 4 -15.29 -13.17 8.96
N ASN A 5 -14.86 -14.32 8.46
CA ASN A 5 -13.77 -15.14 9.04
C ASN A 5 -12.68 -15.42 7.98
N SER A 6 -11.98 -14.38 7.53
CA SER A 6 -10.79 -14.57 6.67
C SER A 6 -9.53 -14.37 7.50
N LEU A 7 -8.60 -15.32 7.42
CA LEU A 7 -7.26 -15.16 7.95
C LEU A 7 -6.45 -14.25 7.01
N CYS A 8 -5.74 -13.30 7.59
CA CYS A 8 -4.79 -12.45 6.88
C CYS A 8 -3.38 -12.81 7.32
N ALA A 9 -2.49 -13.01 6.35
CA ALA A 9 -1.06 -13.07 6.57
C ALA A 9 -0.52 -11.67 6.84
N GLU A 10 0.40 -11.55 7.79
CA GLU A 10 1.23 -10.37 7.92
C GLU A 10 2.43 -10.47 6.97
N ILE A 11 2.61 -9.41 6.19
CA ILE A 11 3.65 -9.27 5.18
C ILE A 11 4.55 -8.10 5.59
N SER A 12 5.85 -8.37 5.78
CA SER A 12 6.86 -7.33 5.91
C SER A 12 7.28 -6.88 4.52
N ILE A 13 7.19 -5.58 4.24
CA ILE A 13 7.68 -4.99 3.00
C ILE A 13 8.89 -4.11 3.30
N TYR A 14 9.97 -4.36 2.56
CA TYR A 14 11.20 -3.58 2.60
C TYR A 14 11.71 -3.36 1.17
N GLN A 15 11.96 -2.11 0.79
CA GLN A 15 12.43 -1.72 -0.55
C GLN A 15 11.60 -2.32 -1.71
N GLY A 16 10.28 -2.46 -1.51
CA GLY A 16 9.36 -3.01 -2.53
C GLY A 16 9.36 -4.54 -2.65
N VAL A 17 10.09 -5.25 -1.77
CA VAL A 17 10.08 -6.71 -1.63
C VAL A 17 9.26 -7.08 -0.40
N GLY A 18 8.34 -8.04 -0.56
CA GLY A 18 7.44 -8.49 0.49
C GLY A 18 7.73 -9.94 0.89
N GLU A 19 7.75 -10.19 2.19
CA GLU A 19 7.93 -11.52 2.79
C GLU A 19 6.86 -11.78 3.83
N GLN A 20 6.39 -13.03 3.90
CA GLN A 20 5.43 -13.43 4.94
C GLN A 20 6.17 -13.63 6.26
N THR A 21 5.73 -12.97 7.33
CA THR A 21 6.40 -13.05 8.65
C THR A 21 6.09 -14.35 9.39
N GLY A 22 5.12 -15.12 8.89
CA GLY A 22 4.55 -16.30 9.56
C GLY A 22 3.38 -15.98 10.48
N VAL A 23 3.16 -14.71 10.82
CA VAL A 23 2.01 -14.28 11.62
C VAL A 23 0.75 -14.31 10.76
N GLN A 24 -0.30 -14.94 11.28
CA GLN A 24 -1.65 -14.89 10.72
C GLN A 24 -2.59 -14.31 11.75
N VAL A 25 -3.44 -13.40 11.31
CA VAL A 25 -4.39 -12.68 12.16
C VAL A 25 -5.77 -12.72 11.54
N GLU A 26 -6.79 -12.83 12.39
CA GLU A 26 -8.16 -12.70 11.93
C GLU A 26 -8.42 -11.30 11.39
N ARG A 27 -9.12 -11.24 10.25
CA ARG A 27 -9.50 -9.98 9.63
C ARG A 27 -10.33 -9.07 10.54
N SER A 28 -11.13 -9.65 11.43
CA SER A 28 -11.90 -8.95 12.47
C SER A 28 -10.99 -8.13 13.40
N ALA A 29 -9.86 -8.70 13.84
CA ALA A 29 -8.92 -8.09 14.76
C ALA A 29 -8.12 -6.92 14.16
N ILE A 30 -7.97 -6.89 12.84
CA ILE A 30 -7.24 -5.83 12.11
C ILE A 30 -8.18 -4.92 11.31
N ARG A 31 -9.49 -5.00 11.55
CA ARG A 31 -10.50 -4.19 10.88
C ARG A 31 -10.26 -2.71 11.22
N GLY A 32 -9.72 -1.96 10.26
CA GLY A 32 -9.39 -0.54 10.41
C GLY A 32 -7.89 -0.24 10.41
N LYS A 33 -7.00 -1.26 10.47
CA LYS A 33 -5.57 -1.04 10.27
C LYS A 33 -5.30 -0.51 8.87
N LYS A 34 -4.51 0.55 8.76
CA LYS A 34 -4.12 1.19 7.50
C LYS A 34 -3.46 0.20 6.53
N GLY A 35 -2.67 -0.73 7.07
CA GLY A 35 -1.97 -1.80 6.34
C GLY A 35 -2.84 -2.98 5.90
N LEU A 36 -4.16 -3.01 6.19
CA LEU A 36 -5.05 -4.07 5.68
C LEU A 36 -5.31 -3.88 4.19
N CYS A 37 -4.95 -4.87 3.38
CA CYS A 37 -5.04 -4.89 1.93
C CYS A 37 -6.10 -5.90 1.48
N LYS A 38 -6.90 -5.53 0.48
CA LYS A 38 -7.95 -6.41 -0.08
C LYS A 38 -7.47 -7.23 -1.28
N SER A 39 -6.31 -6.91 -1.84
CA SER A 39 -5.69 -7.58 -3.00
C SER A 39 -4.19 -7.27 -3.08
N MET A 40 -3.46 -8.00 -3.93
CA MET A 40 -2.04 -7.72 -4.20
C MET A 40 -1.83 -6.32 -4.80
N ARG A 41 -2.78 -5.83 -5.60
CA ARG A 41 -2.74 -4.47 -6.15
C ARG A 41 -2.88 -3.40 -5.07
N ASP A 42 -3.80 -3.60 -4.12
CA ASP A 42 -3.98 -2.70 -2.97
C ASP A 42 -2.71 -2.71 -2.09
N LEU A 43 -2.09 -3.87 -1.90
CA LEU A 43 -0.80 -4.01 -1.23
C LEU A 43 0.31 -3.21 -1.92
N ALA A 44 0.46 -3.34 -3.24
CA ALA A 44 1.46 -2.60 -4.01
C ALA A 44 1.25 -1.08 -3.98
N ILE A 45 0.00 -0.62 -4.10
CA ILE A 45 -0.30 0.81 -4.02
C ILE A 45 -0.02 1.34 -2.62
N LYS A 46 -0.48 0.65 -1.58
CA LYS A 46 -0.30 1.09 -0.19
C LYS A 46 1.16 1.11 0.23
N SER A 47 1.94 0.06 -0.06
CA SER A 47 3.35 0.04 0.28
C SER A 47 4.15 1.13 -0.43
N ARG A 48 3.74 1.50 -1.65
CA ARG A 48 4.35 2.63 -2.35
C ARG A 48 3.99 4.00 -1.77
N VAL A 49 2.76 4.17 -1.28
CA VAL A 49 2.29 5.44 -0.71
C VAL A 49 2.73 5.61 0.75
N LEU A 50 2.79 4.53 1.51
CA LEU A 50 3.06 4.53 2.95
C LEU A 50 4.51 4.18 3.29
N GLY A 51 5.23 3.58 2.35
CA GLY A 51 6.60 3.12 2.52
C GLY A 51 6.68 1.72 3.11
N ASP A 52 7.90 1.37 3.52
CA ASP A 52 8.23 0.09 4.11
C ASP A 52 7.49 -0.11 5.46
N GLY A 53 7.20 -1.36 5.79
CA GLY A 53 6.48 -1.71 7.01
C GLY A 53 5.65 -2.97 6.89
N TYR A 54 4.71 -3.15 7.83
CA TYR A 54 3.86 -4.33 7.93
C TYR A 54 2.48 -4.11 7.32
N TYR A 55 2.08 -5.06 6.49
CA TYR A 55 0.81 -5.08 5.79
C TYR A 55 0.10 -6.40 6.04
N TYR A 56 -1.21 -6.42 5.84
CA TYR A 56 -2.02 -7.60 6.07
C TYR A 56 -2.84 -7.90 4.84
N ILE A 57 -2.72 -9.10 4.29
CA ILE A 57 -3.48 -9.54 3.12
C ILE A 57 -4.11 -10.90 3.39
N PRO A 58 -5.34 -11.18 2.93
CA PRO A 58 -5.89 -12.53 2.98
C PRO A 58 -4.89 -13.58 2.48
N VAL A 59 -4.70 -14.66 3.26
CA VAL A 59 -3.67 -15.68 2.99
C VAL A 59 -3.81 -16.27 1.57
N GLU A 60 -5.04 -16.41 1.09
CA GLU A 60 -5.38 -16.93 -0.24
C GLU A 60 -4.90 -16.04 -1.40
N LEU A 61 -4.68 -14.75 -1.14
CA LEU A 61 -4.25 -13.77 -2.14
C LEU A 61 -2.73 -13.61 -2.19
N TRP A 62 -2.02 -14.07 -1.16
CA TRP A 62 -0.57 -14.08 -1.14
C TRP A 62 -0.02 -15.26 -1.97
N PRO A 63 1.04 -15.08 -2.78
CA PRO A 63 1.66 -16.17 -3.50
C PRO A 63 2.18 -17.25 -2.54
N LYS A 64 1.92 -18.53 -2.82
CA LYS A 64 2.38 -19.67 -2.00
C LYS A 64 3.86 -20.01 -2.21
N THR A 65 4.63 -19.08 -2.77
CA THR A 65 6.07 -19.25 -3.00
C THR A 65 6.82 -19.04 -1.70
N LYS A 66 7.88 -19.84 -1.48
CA LYS A 66 8.80 -19.65 -0.35
C LYS A 66 9.77 -18.49 -0.57
N GLU A 67 9.78 -17.92 -1.78
CA GLU A 67 10.67 -16.84 -2.17
C GLU A 67 10.06 -15.47 -1.85
N PRO A 68 10.91 -14.46 -1.58
CA PRO A 68 10.48 -13.08 -1.43
C PRO A 68 9.75 -12.60 -2.70
N VAL A 69 8.61 -11.94 -2.51
CA VAL A 69 7.76 -11.50 -3.61
C VAL A 69 8.07 -10.04 -3.91
N VAL A 70 8.47 -9.73 -5.15
CA VAL A 70 8.59 -8.34 -5.59
C VAL A 70 7.19 -7.73 -5.70
N VAL A 71 6.81 -6.93 -4.71
CA VAL A 71 5.46 -6.35 -4.61
C VAL A 71 5.26 -5.21 -5.59
N HIS A 72 6.30 -4.42 -5.88
CA HIS A 72 6.26 -3.31 -6.85
C HIS A 72 6.41 -3.77 -8.31
N LYS A 73 6.14 -5.05 -8.61
CA LYS A 73 6.20 -5.56 -9.98
C LYS A 73 5.14 -4.91 -10.86
N HIS A 74 5.47 -4.69 -12.14
CA HIS A 74 4.59 -4.03 -13.11
C HIS A 74 3.22 -4.71 -13.28
N ASP A 75 3.11 -6.02 -13.06
CA ASP A 75 1.86 -6.79 -13.22
C ASP A 75 0.76 -6.38 -12.22
N TRP A 76 1.12 -5.95 -11.02
CA TRP A 76 0.16 -5.49 -9.99
C TRP A 76 0.09 -3.98 -9.88
N THR A 77 1.04 -3.30 -10.52
CA THR A 77 1.22 -1.86 -10.47
C THR A 77 0.91 -1.29 -11.85
N VAL A 78 -0.33 -1.43 -12.33
CA VAL A 78 -0.71 -0.70 -13.56
C VAL A 78 -0.65 0.79 -13.25
N ILE A 79 0.43 1.41 -13.72
CA ILE A 79 0.73 2.84 -13.73
C ILE A 79 -0.27 3.51 -14.69
N GLY A 80 -1.52 3.64 -14.28
CA GLY A 80 -2.57 4.26 -15.11
C GLY A 80 -3.50 5.20 -14.35
N SER A 81 -3.52 5.14 -13.01
CA SER A 81 -4.52 5.90 -12.24
C SER A 81 -4.02 6.28 -10.85
N ILE A 82 -2.75 6.68 -10.73
CA ILE A 82 -2.40 7.59 -9.65
C ILE A 82 -2.65 8.98 -10.24
N PRO A 83 -3.79 9.66 -9.97
CA PRO A 83 -3.80 11.10 -10.14
C PRO A 83 -2.67 11.60 -9.24
N ARG A 84 -1.57 12.01 -9.86
CA ARG A 84 -0.59 12.84 -9.18
C ARG A 84 -1.38 14.05 -8.71
N THR A 85 -1.82 14.07 -7.47
CA THR A 85 -1.98 15.34 -6.76
C THR A 85 -0.56 15.86 -6.61
N SER A 86 -0.01 16.37 -7.71
CA SER A 86 1.11 17.29 -7.69
C SER A 86 0.60 18.39 -6.79
N ARG A 87 1.12 18.42 -5.57
CA ARG A 87 0.91 19.49 -4.62
C ARG A 87 1.45 20.71 -5.35
N ALA A 88 0.56 21.45 -6.02
CA ALA A 88 0.92 22.69 -6.68
C ALA A 88 1.39 23.61 -5.56
N GLU A 89 2.71 23.73 -5.47
CA GLU A 89 3.37 24.69 -4.60
C GLU A 89 2.79 26.05 -4.97
N LYS A 90 1.89 26.59 -4.13
CA LYS A 90 1.34 27.93 -4.30
C LYS A 90 2.52 28.90 -4.23
N LYS A 91 3.09 29.25 -5.39
CA LYS A 91 3.95 30.42 -5.52
C LYS A 91 3.13 31.63 -5.09
N ARG A 92 3.40 32.11 -3.87
CA ARG A 92 2.96 33.44 -3.42
C ARG A 92 3.55 34.47 -4.39
N PRO A 93 2.75 35.32 -5.07
CA PRO A 93 3.31 36.44 -5.80
C PRO A 93 3.86 37.46 -4.79
N LYS A 94 5.12 37.83 -4.96
CA LYS A 94 5.75 38.97 -4.28
C LYS A 94 4.97 40.23 -4.66
N ARG A 95 4.49 40.99 -3.66
CA ARG A 95 4.02 42.37 -3.88
C ARG A 95 5.24 43.18 -4.34
N ALA A 96 5.17 43.70 -5.56
CA ALA A 96 6.07 44.76 -6.01
C ALA A 96 5.32 46.09 -5.90
N HIS A 97 6.02 47.07 -5.33
CA HIS A 97 5.69 48.49 -5.26
C HIS A 97 5.26 49.05 -6.62
N ALA A 98 4.28 49.96 -6.60
CA ALA A 98 4.17 51.02 -7.59
C ALA A 98 3.92 52.31 -6.82
N GLU A 99 4.91 53.19 -6.89
CA GLU A 99 4.88 54.58 -6.43
C GLU A 99 3.84 55.39 -7.21
N LEU A 100 3.21 56.34 -6.51
CA LEU A 100 2.77 57.64 -7.03
C LEU A 100 2.59 58.59 -5.84
#